data_AF-A0A7Y8CSF6-F1
#
_entry.id   AF-A0A7Y8CSF6-F1
#
_cell.length_a   1.000
_cell.length_b   1.000
_cell.length_c   1.000
_cell.angle_alpha   90.00
_cell.angle_beta   90.00
_cell.angle_gamma   90.00
#
_symmetry.space_group_name_H-M   'P 1'
#
loop_
_entity.id
_entity.type
_entity.pdbx_description
1 polymer ?
#
loop_
_entity_poly.entity_id
_entity_poly.type
_entity_poly.pdbx_seq_one_letter_code
_entity_poly.pdbx_strand_id
1 'polypeptide(L)'
;MKSFVLALCIFSLPFSVLANDIESAKSIISDAMKDPGSTQFKSVRTVKNLLGDSYVCGEVNSKNSYGGYVGFKPFAYKSGKFVIDGSYAAPDELEFFSISSCGGKELEKMATARKQAKNGCKISWEKITDVVLFGNSPEKAADNAIIKIKNINPNIPNSQIAAIRTSFIDSVAKSLSDKDFVQSVKAETKVTERAFMSSCIDNTSKALSGL
;
A
#
# COMPACT_ATOMS: atom_id res chain seq x y z
N MET A 1 -19.03 -64.11 -32.09
CA MET A 1 -19.74 -62.84 -31.85
C MET A 1 -19.19 -62.16 -30.59
N LYS A 2 -18.44 -61.08 -30.82
CA LYS A 2 -18.32 -59.84 -30.02
C LYS A 2 -17.60 -59.89 -28.65
N SER A 3 -16.29 -59.61 -28.71
CA SER A 3 -15.43 -59.17 -27.61
C SER A 3 -15.94 -57.87 -26.98
N PHE A 4 -16.05 -57.84 -25.65
CA PHE A 4 -16.25 -56.63 -24.87
C PHE A 4 -14.88 -56.10 -24.41
N VAL A 5 -14.44 -55.00 -25.00
CA VAL A 5 -13.32 -54.21 -24.51
C VAL A 5 -13.90 -53.09 -23.64
N LEU A 6 -13.66 -53.15 -22.33
CA LEU A 6 -14.05 -52.12 -21.38
C LEU A 6 -13.00 -50.99 -21.45
N ALA A 7 -13.31 -49.91 -22.17
CA ALA A 7 -12.45 -48.73 -22.25
C ALA A 7 -12.61 -47.90 -20.97
N LEU A 8 -11.57 -47.90 -20.13
CA LEU A 8 -11.45 -47.01 -18.97
C LEU A 8 -11.06 -45.60 -19.47
N CYS A 9 -12.03 -44.71 -19.65
CA CYS A 9 -11.76 -43.30 -19.91
C CYS A 9 -11.22 -42.64 -18.64
N ILE A 10 -9.90 -42.47 -18.58
CA ILE A 10 -9.22 -41.65 -17.58
C ILE A 10 -9.56 -40.18 -17.91
N PHE A 11 -10.52 -39.61 -17.18
CA PHE A 11 -10.74 -38.16 -17.15
C PHE A 11 -9.54 -37.52 -16.44
N SER A 12 -8.56 -37.07 -17.23
CA SER A 12 -7.51 -36.17 -16.77
C SER A 12 -8.12 -34.80 -16.44
N LEU A 13 -8.54 -34.61 -15.19
CA LEU A 13 -8.82 -33.27 -14.69
C LEU A 13 -7.51 -32.48 -14.67
N PRO A 14 -7.44 -31.28 -15.28
CA PRO A 14 -6.28 -30.41 -15.12
C PRO A 14 -6.16 -30.07 -13.63
N PHE A 15 -5.14 -30.64 -13.00
CA PHE A 15 -4.72 -30.26 -11.66
C PHE A 15 -4.21 -28.83 -11.78
N SER A 16 -5.07 -27.85 -11.50
CA SER A 16 -4.64 -26.47 -11.33
C SER A 16 -3.58 -26.46 -10.24
N VAL A 17 -2.31 -26.43 -10.63
CA VAL A 17 -1.19 -26.26 -9.71
C VAL A 17 -1.44 -24.94 -9.00
N LEU A 18 -1.87 -25.02 -7.74
CA LEU A 18 -1.82 -23.88 -6.84
C LEU A 18 -0.35 -23.53 -6.69
N ALA A 19 0.11 -22.53 -7.44
CA ALA A 19 1.48 -22.06 -7.37
C ALA A 19 1.78 -21.68 -5.92
N ASN A 20 2.79 -22.31 -5.35
CA ASN A 20 3.24 -22.01 -4.01
C ASN A 20 3.88 -20.60 -4.04
N ASP A 21 3.32 -19.65 -3.27
CA ASP A 21 3.80 -18.26 -3.24
C ASP A 21 5.29 -18.18 -2.86
N ILE A 22 5.79 -19.10 -2.03
CA ILE A 22 7.20 -19.18 -1.66
C ILE A 22 8.07 -19.59 -2.84
N GLU A 23 7.63 -20.57 -3.63
CA GLU A 23 8.37 -21.00 -4.84
C GLU A 23 8.36 -19.91 -5.89
N SER A 24 7.22 -19.24 -6.08
CA SER A 24 7.08 -18.09 -6.97
C SER A 24 8.02 -16.95 -6.56
N ALA A 25 8.07 -16.62 -5.26
CA ALA A 25 9.00 -15.64 -4.72
C ALA A 25 10.46 -16.02 -5.01
N LYS A 26 10.85 -17.27 -4.71
CA LYS A 26 12.22 -17.74 -4.93
C LYS A 26 12.61 -17.69 -6.40
N SER A 27 11.74 -18.12 -7.31
CA SER A 27 12.00 -18.09 -8.76
C SER A 27 12.21 -16.66 -9.22
N ILE A 28 11.22 -15.78 -9.01
CA ILE A 28 11.25 -14.39 -9.51
C ILE A 28 12.44 -13.62 -8.93
N ILE A 29 12.73 -13.80 -7.64
CA ILE A 29 13.85 -13.12 -7.01
C ILE A 29 15.17 -13.66 -7.58
N SER A 30 15.33 -14.97 -7.75
CA SER A 30 16.56 -15.55 -8.33
C SER A 30 16.81 -15.04 -9.75
N ASP A 31 15.77 -15.01 -10.58
CA ASP A 31 15.86 -14.55 -11.97
C ASP A 31 16.26 -13.07 -12.06
N ALA A 32 15.93 -12.28 -11.04
CA ALA A 32 16.32 -10.88 -10.94
C ALA A 32 17.73 -10.66 -10.37
N MET A 33 18.40 -11.70 -9.86
CA MET A 33 19.75 -11.58 -9.33
C MET A 33 20.79 -11.53 -10.44
N LYS A 34 21.96 -10.93 -10.16
CA LYS A 34 23.06 -10.85 -11.13
C LYS A 34 23.60 -12.22 -11.55
N ASP A 35 23.56 -13.20 -10.64
CA ASP A 35 23.93 -14.59 -10.90
C ASP A 35 22.82 -15.50 -10.32
N PRO A 36 21.76 -15.77 -11.11
CA PRO A 36 20.59 -16.51 -10.63
C PRO A 36 20.92 -17.87 -10.02
N GLY A 37 21.88 -18.59 -10.61
CA GLY A 37 22.31 -19.92 -10.15
C GLY A 37 23.03 -19.91 -8.80
N SER A 38 23.50 -18.74 -8.36
CA SER A 38 24.12 -18.56 -7.04
C SER A 38 23.15 -18.12 -5.94
N THR A 39 21.87 -17.91 -6.26
CA THR A 39 20.93 -17.32 -5.31
C THR A 39 20.69 -18.23 -4.11
N GLN A 40 20.91 -17.70 -2.92
CA GLN A 40 20.69 -18.36 -1.64
C GLN A 40 19.57 -17.67 -0.89
N PHE A 41 18.68 -18.47 -0.30
CA PHE A 41 17.59 -17.99 0.53
C PHE A 41 17.69 -18.56 1.94
N LYS A 42 17.31 -17.75 2.93
CA LYS A 42 17.11 -18.22 4.31
C LYS A 42 15.90 -17.53 4.96
N SER A 43 15.42 -18.10 6.06
CA SER A 43 14.33 -17.54 6.87
C SER A 43 13.02 -17.27 6.10
N VAL A 44 12.80 -17.99 4.98
CA VAL A 44 11.66 -17.75 4.08
C VAL A 44 10.37 -18.23 4.71
N ARG A 45 9.39 -17.34 4.81
CA ARG A 45 8.10 -17.59 5.47
C ARG A 45 7.02 -16.67 4.94
N THR A 46 5.77 -17.10 5.06
CA THR A 46 4.61 -16.23 4.82
C THR A 46 4.26 -15.49 6.11
N VAL A 47 4.04 -14.19 6.02
CA VAL A 47 3.56 -13.34 7.12
C VAL A 47 2.28 -12.63 6.71
N LYS A 48 1.49 -12.20 7.70
CA LYS A 48 0.37 -11.27 7.49
C LYS A 48 0.73 -9.89 8.01
N ASN A 49 0.44 -8.89 7.21
CA ASN A 49 0.56 -7.50 7.63
C ASN A 49 -0.67 -7.06 8.47
N LEU A 50 -0.65 -5.81 8.98
CA LEU A 50 -1.67 -5.18 9.81
C LEU A 50 -2.99 -4.99 9.05
N LEU A 51 -2.94 -5.00 7.71
CA LEU A 51 -4.10 -4.93 6.84
C LEU A 51 -4.66 -6.33 6.49
N GLY A 52 -4.03 -7.40 6.97
CA GLY A 52 -4.43 -8.78 6.70
C GLY A 52 -3.88 -9.37 5.40
N ASP A 53 -3.09 -8.61 4.64
CA ASP A 53 -2.45 -9.07 3.42
C ASP A 53 -1.32 -10.08 3.73
N SER A 54 -1.27 -11.17 2.95
CA SER A 54 -0.17 -12.13 2.99
C SER A 54 1.03 -11.64 2.16
N TYR A 55 2.23 -11.75 2.72
CA TYR A 55 3.51 -11.51 2.06
C TYR A 55 4.44 -12.70 2.29
N VAL A 56 5.30 -13.00 1.31
CA VAL A 56 6.45 -13.87 1.52
C VAL A 56 7.64 -13.01 1.88
N CYS A 57 8.22 -13.27 3.05
CA CYS A 57 9.43 -12.63 3.53
C CYS A 57 10.56 -13.64 3.60
N GLY A 58 11.78 -13.16 3.55
CA GLY A 58 12.97 -13.95 3.83
C GLY A 58 14.20 -13.09 3.65
N GLU A 59 15.35 -13.73 3.55
CA GLU A 59 16.59 -13.07 3.17
C GLU A 59 17.17 -13.74 1.93
N VAL A 60 17.71 -12.93 1.02
CA VAL A 60 18.34 -13.36 -0.21
C VAL A 60 19.80 -12.91 -0.27
N ASN A 61 20.67 -13.74 -0.81
CA ASN A 61 22.06 -13.42 -1.12
C ASN A 61 22.40 -13.99 -2.49
N SER A 62 23.22 -13.28 -3.27
CA SER A 62 23.69 -13.72 -4.58
C SER A 62 25.09 -13.19 -4.82
N LYS A 63 25.84 -13.84 -5.70
CA LYS A 63 27.10 -13.31 -6.19
C LYS A 63 26.87 -12.02 -6.99
N ASN A 64 27.83 -11.10 -6.88
CA ASN A 64 27.92 -9.93 -7.74
C ASN A 64 28.72 -10.23 -9.02
N SER A 65 28.93 -9.22 -9.85
CA SER A 65 29.68 -9.33 -11.12
C SER A 65 31.16 -9.72 -10.95
N TYR A 66 31.69 -9.68 -9.73
CA TYR A 66 33.06 -10.10 -9.40
C TYR A 66 33.09 -11.53 -8.79
N GLY A 67 31.96 -12.23 -8.76
CA GLY A 67 31.83 -13.60 -8.25
C GLY A 67 31.72 -13.73 -6.73
N GLY A 68 31.70 -12.62 -5.99
CA GLY A 68 31.61 -12.60 -4.53
C GLY A 68 30.18 -12.39 -4.02
N TYR A 69 29.80 -13.08 -2.94
CA TYR A 69 28.54 -12.84 -2.23
C TYR A 69 28.55 -11.48 -1.53
N VAL A 70 27.43 -10.76 -1.61
CA VAL A 70 27.28 -9.39 -1.04
C VAL A 70 26.63 -9.37 0.35
N GLY A 71 26.25 -10.55 0.85
CA GLY A 71 25.59 -10.72 2.13
C GLY A 71 24.07 -10.82 2.00
N PHE A 72 23.45 -11.41 3.01
CA PHE A 72 22.00 -11.59 3.04
C PHE A 72 21.27 -10.26 3.23
N LYS A 73 20.23 -10.04 2.42
CA LYS A 73 19.35 -8.88 2.48
C LYS A 73 17.90 -9.32 2.64
N PRO A 74 17.11 -8.69 3.53
CA PRO A 74 15.68 -8.94 3.63
C PRO A 74 14.97 -8.69 2.30
N PHE A 75 13.95 -9.48 2.01
CA PHE A 75 13.04 -9.22 0.90
C PHE A 75 11.58 -9.31 1.33
N ALA A 76 10.71 -8.66 0.58
CA ALA A 76 9.27 -8.81 0.62
C ALA A 76 8.76 -9.19 -0.77
N TYR A 77 7.82 -10.13 -0.85
CA TYR A 77 7.15 -10.54 -2.08
C TYR A 77 5.65 -10.66 -1.87
N LYS A 78 4.87 -10.23 -2.87
CA LYS A 78 3.42 -10.44 -2.96
C LYS A 78 2.99 -10.39 -4.42
N SER A 79 2.33 -11.45 -4.90
CA SER A 79 1.65 -11.48 -6.21
C SER A 79 2.51 -10.96 -7.38
N GLY A 80 3.74 -11.48 -7.51
CA GLY A 80 4.67 -11.10 -8.59
C GLY A 80 5.52 -9.85 -8.33
N LYS A 81 5.14 -9.00 -7.37
CA LYS A 81 5.97 -7.86 -6.95
C LYS A 81 6.91 -8.30 -5.82
N PHE A 82 8.20 -7.96 -5.93
CA PHE A 82 9.15 -8.08 -4.83
C PHE A 82 9.98 -6.81 -4.64
N VAL A 83 10.53 -6.67 -3.44
CA VAL A 83 11.50 -5.61 -3.10
C VAL A 83 12.56 -6.23 -2.19
N ILE A 84 13.82 -5.87 -2.40
CA ILE A 84 14.95 -6.21 -1.52
C ILE A 84 15.32 -4.95 -0.73
N ASP A 85 15.47 -5.10 0.59
CA ASP A 85 15.78 -4.00 1.47
C ASP A 85 17.09 -3.30 1.06
N GLY A 86 17.02 -1.98 0.95
CA GLY A 86 18.11 -1.11 0.48
C GLY A 86 18.26 -1.01 -1.04
N SER A 87 17.39 -1.67 -1.82
CA SER A 87 17.39 -1.59 -3.30
C SER A 87 16.18 -0.82 -3.85
N TYR A 88 15.70 0.18 -3.11
CA TYR A 88 14.52 0.96 -3.47
C TYR A 88 14.81 1.96 -4.60
N ALA A 89 14.24 1.73 -5.78
CA ALA A 89 14.31 2.64 -6.91
C ALA A 89 13.25 3.74 -6.86
N ALA A 90 12.12 3.48 -6.17
CA ALA A 90 10.99 4.40 -6.10
C ALA A 90 10.33 4.41 -4.70
N PRO A 91 9.66 5.52 -4.31
CA PRO A 91 8.99 5.63 -3.00
C PRO A 91 7.94 4.55 -2.73
N ASP A 92 7.28 4.02 -3.76
CA ASP A 92 6.28 2.96 -3.62
C ASP A 92 6.91 1.59 -3.29
N GLU A 93 8.18 1.37 -3.63
CA GLU A 93 8.93 0.16 -3.24
C GLU A 93 9.30 0.20 -1.76
N LEU A 94 9.73 1.36 -1.26
CA LEU A 94 9.97 1.57 0.16
C LEU A 94 8.66 1.41 0.94
N GLU A 95 7.55 1.99 0.46
CA GLU A 95 6.24 1.79 1.06
C GLU A 95 5.85 0.30 1.07
N PHE A 96 6.00 -0.40 -0.06
CA PHE A 96 5.69 -1.82 -0.20
C PHE A 96 6.45 -2.67 0.82
N PHE A 97 7.76 -2.48 0.93
CA PHE A 97 8.56 -3.22 1.91
C PHE A 97 8.17 -2.85 3.34
N SER A 98 7.99 -1.56 3.63
CA SER A 98 7.71 -1.10 4.99
C SER A 98 6.37 -1.61 5.50
N ILE A 99 5.33 -1.73 4.66
CA ILE A 99 4.01 -2.25 5.07
C ILE A 99 3.88 -3.78 4.98
N SER A 100 4.93 -4.49 4.56
CA SER A 100 4.87 -5.96 4.33
C SER A 100 5.01 -6.80 5.61
N SER A 101 5.33 -6.18 6.74
CA SER A 101 5.81 -6.85 7.97
C SER A 101 7.19 -7.51 7.86
N CYS A 102 7.80 -7.60 6.66
CA CYS A 102 9.11 -8.21 6.46
C CYS A 102 10.24 -7.43 7.14
N GLY A 103 10.13 -6.10 7.23
CA GLY A 103 11.05 -5.23 7.97
C GLY A 103 10.75 -5.10 9.46
N GLY A 104 9.78 -5.85 9.99
CA GLY A 104 9.38 -5.84 11.40
C GLY A 104 8.12 -5.04 11.70
N LYS A 105 7.49 -5.37 12.83
CA LYS A 105 6.18 -4.83 13.24
C LYS A 105 6.18 -3.33 13.53
N GLU A 106 7.29 -2.80 14.06
CA GLU A 106 7.38 -1.37 14.35
C GLU A 106 7.48 -0.53 13.08
N LEU A 107 8.32 -0.95 12.12
CA LEU A 107 8.39 -0.31 10.80
C LEU A 107 7.02 -0.34 10.11
N GLU A 108 6.37 -1.50 10.15
CA GLU A 108 5.04 -1.69 9.58
C GLU A 108 3.98 -0.78 10.20
N LYS A 109 3.99 -0.63 11.53
CA LYS A 109 3.10 0.27 12.25
C LYS A 109 3.29 1.72 11.79
N MET A 110 4.53 2.18 11.75
CA MET A 110 4.87 3.55 11.32
C MET A 110 4.50 3.81 9.86
N ALA A 111 4.83 2.87 8.97
CA ALA A 111 4.54 3.00 7.55
C ALA A 111 3.03 2.94 7.27
N THR A 112 2.29 2.09 7.98
CA THR A 112 0.82 2.01 7.87
C THR A 112 0.17 3.30 8.35
N ALA A 113 0.61 3.83 9.49
CA ALA A 113 0.15 5.12 10.01
C ALA A 113 0.43 6.26 9.03
N ARG A 114 1.63 6.32 8.45
CA ARG A 114 2.00 7.33 7.44
C ARG A 114 1.18 7.19 6.15
N LYS A 115 0.91 5.97 5.69
CA LYS A 115 0.06 5.70 4.52
C LYS A 115 -1.38 6.17 4.75
N GLN A 116 -1.95 5.82 5.91
CA GLN A 116 -3.29 6.26 6.30
C GLN A 116 -3.37 7.79 6.42
N ALA A 117 -2.37 8.41 7.05
CA ALA A 117 -2.25 9.86 7.13
C ALA A 117 -2.20 10.51 5.74
N LYS A 118 -1.35 10.01 4.84
CA LYS A 118 -1.26 10.50 3.44
C LYS A 118 -2.60 10.47 2.72
N ASN A 119 -3.33 9.36 2.82
CA ASN A 119 -4.65 9.23 2.19
C ASN A 119 -5.68 10.19 2.81
N GLY A 120 -5.73 10.27 4.15
CA GLY A 120 -6.64 11.18 4.85
C GLY A 120 -6.35 12.65 4.55
N CYS A 121 -5.07 13.04 4.58
CA CYS A 121 -4.64 14.40 4.25
C CYS A 121 -4.96 14.77 2.80
N LYS A 122 -4.77 13.85 1.86
CA LYS A 122 -5.16 14.09 0.45
C LYS A 122 -6.67 14.36 0.34
N ILE A 123 -7.49 13.57 1.01
CA ILE A 123 -8.94 13.78 1.05
C ILE A 123 -9.30 15.12 1.72
N SER A 124 -8.55 15.55 2.74
CA SER A 124 -8.74 16.87 3.36
C SER A 124 -8.37 18.01 2.42
N TRP A 125 -7.25 17.91 1.70
CA TRP A 125 -6.86 18.90 0.69
C TRP A 125 -7.89 19.01 -0.44
N GLU A 126 -8.36 17.87 -0.95
CA GLU A 126 -9.39 17.84 -2.00
C GLU A 126 -10.69 18.51 -1.55
N LYS A 127 -11.14 18.29 -0.31
CA LYS A 127 -12.32 18.99 0.22
C LYS A 127 -12.12 20.50 0.31
N ILE A 128 -10.95 20.95 0.75
CA ILE A 128 -10.61 22.37 0.85
C ILE A 128 -10.65 23.01 -0.55
N THR A 129 -10.01 22.37 -1.52
CA THR A 129 -9.95 22.89 -2.90
C THR A 129 -11.30 22.83 -3.61
N ASP A 130 -12.14 21.83 -3.34
CA ASP A 130 -13.55 21.77 -3.77
C ASP A 130 -14.31 23.05 -3.42
N VAL A 131 -14.09 23.61 -2.22
CA VAL A 131 -14.74 24.86 -1.81
C VAL A 131 -13.98 26.08 -2.31
N VAL A 132 -12.67 26.15 -2.08
CA VAL A 132 -11.88 27.38 -2.30
C VAL A 132 -11.66 27.69 -3.78
N LEU A 133 -11.42 26.67 -4.60
CA LEU A 133 -11.09 26.81 -6.02
C LEU A 133 -12.29 26.59 -6.92
N PHE A 134 -13.20 25.67 -6.55
CA PHE A 134 -14.33 25.28 -7.39
C PHE A 134 -15.67 25.83 -6.91
N GLY A 135 -15.72 26.56 -5.79
CA GLY A 135 -16.93 27.23 -5.32
C GLY A 135 -18.02 26.29 -4.81
N ASN A 136 -17.71 25.03 -4.53
CA ASN A 136 -18.67 24.10 -3.93
C ASN A 136 -18.98 24.51 -2.48
N SER A 137 -20.15 24.08 -1.97
CA SER A 137 -20.43 24.21 -0.53
C SER A 137 -19.63 23.18 0.29
N PRO A 138 -19.34 23.44 1.58
CA PRO A 138 -18.72 22.46 2.48
C PRO A 138 -19.45 21.11 2.51
N GLU A 139 -20.78 21.14 2.44
CA GLU A 139 -21.64 19.94 2.35
C GLU A 139 -21.33 19.14 1.09
N LYS A 140 -21.27 19.81 -0.07
CA LYS A 140 -21.01 19.16 -1.35
C LYS A 140 -19.59 18.57 -1.39
N ALA A 141 -18.61 19.29 -0.85
CA ALA A 141 -17.23 18.80 -0.72
C ALA A 141 -17.15 17.56 0.18
N ALA A 142 -17.87 17.56 1.31
CA ALA A 142 -17.97 16.40 2.19
C ALA A 142 -18.61 15.18 1.50
N ASP A 143 -19.69 15.40 0.74
CA ASP A 143 -20.37 14.35 -0.03
C ASP A 143 -19.45 13.74 -1.10
N ASN A 144 -18.71 14.58 -1.85
CA ASN A 144 -17.71 14.14 -2.81
C ASN A 144 -16.62 13.26 -2.15
N ALA A 145 -16.14 13.67 -0.98
CA ALA A 145 -15.15 12.91 -0.23
C ALA A 145 -15.70 11.56 0.26
N ILE A 146 -16.94 11.51 0.74
CA ILE A 146 -17.58 10.26 1.16
C ILE A 146 -17.71 9.28 -0.01
N ILE A 147 -18.08 9.76 -1.20
CA ILE A 147 -18.14 8.92 -2.41
C ILE A 147 -16.77 8.29 -2.68
N LYS A 148 -15.69 9.08 -2.63
CA LYS A 148 -14.32 8.57 -2.82
C LYS A 148 -13.95 7.51 -1.78
N ILE A 149 -14.27 7.75 -0.51
CA ILE A 149 -13.98 6.80 0.57
C ILE A 149 -14.77 5.51 0.39
N LYS A 150 -16.06 5.57 0.00
CA LYS A 150 -16.86 4.38 -0.29
C LYS A 150 -16.32 3.56 -1.45
N ASN A 151 -15.77 4.22 -2.47
CA ASN A 151 -15.13 3.50 -3.58
C ASN A 151 -13.86 2.75 -3.13
N ILE A 152 -13.19 3.24 -2.08
CA ILE A 152 -12.02 2.58 -1.48
C ILE A 152 -12.44 1.46 -0.51
N ASN A 153 -13.46 1.71 0.31
CA ASN A 153 -14.02 0.74 1.24
C ASN A 153 -15.56 0.73 1.14
N PRO A 154 -16.12 -0.15 0.29
CA PRO A 154 -17.57 -0.21 0.07
C PRO A 154 -18.37 -0.62 1.32
N ASN A 155 -17.71 -1.21 2.32
CA ASN A 155 -18.36 -1.78 3.50
C ASN A 155 -18.44 -0.81 4.69
N ILE A 156 -18.24 0.49 4.48
CA ILE A 156 -18.38 1.48 5.56
C ILE A 156 -19.84 1.49 6.03
N PRO A 157 -20.09 1.26 7.34
CA PRO A 157 -21.45 1.23 7.86
C PRO A 157 -22.17 2.55 7.63
N ASN A 158 -23.40 2.48 7.11
CA ASN A 158 -24.22 3.68 6.87
C ASN A 158 -24.41 4.54 8.13
N SER A 159 -24.40 3.90 9.31
CA SER A 159 -24.48 4.57 10.61
C SER A 159 -23.30 5.51 10.89
N GLN A 160 -22.12 5.26 10.31
CA GLN A 160 -20.93 6.11 10.50
C GLN A 160 -20.88 7.28 9.51
N ILE A 161 -21.58 7.17 8.38
CA ILE A 161 -21.51 8.16 7.29
C ILE A 161 -21.97 9.54 7.76
N ALA A 162 -23.06 9.62 8.51
CA ALA A 162 -23.57 10.91 8.99
C ALA A 162 -22.54 11.62 9.88
N ALA A 163 -21.91 10.88 10.82
CA ALA A 163 -20.87 11.42 11.69
C ALA A 163 -19.61 11.84 10.91
N ILE A 164 -19.18 11.01 9.94
CA ILE A 164 -18.05 11.33 9.06
C ILE A 164 -18.34 12.60 8.25
N ARG A 165 -19.56 12.72 7.73
CA ARG A 165 -20.00 13.89 6.96
C ARG A 165 -19.93 15.16 7.78
N THR A 166 -20.49 15.15 9.00
CA THR A 166 -20.43 16.29 9.92
C THR A 166 -18.98 16.66 10.23
N SER A 167 -18.15 15.68 10.58
CA SER A 167 -16.71 15.92 10.84
C SER A 167 -15.98 16.53 9.65
N PHE A 168 -16.32 16.13 8.42
CA PHE A 168 -15.74 16.71 7.21
C PHE A 168 -16.19 18.14 6.97
N ILE A 169 -17.46 18.45 7.18
CA ILE A 169 -17.98 19.82 7.07
C ILE A 169 -17.29 20.71 8.08
N ASP A 170 -17.21 20.30 9.34
CA ASP A 170 -16.57 21.06 10.41
C ASP A 170 -15.08 21.29 10.13
N SER A 171 -14.38 20.26 9.65
CA SER A 171 -12.97 20.38 9.26
C SER A 171 -12.77 21.39 8.13
N VAL A 172 -13.64 21.39 7.13
CA VAL A 172 -13.58 22.34 6.01
C VAL A 172 -13.89 23.74 6.52
N ALA A 173 -14.98 23.92 7.28
CA ALA A 173 -15.35 25.21 7.86
C ALA A 173 -14.21 25.80 8.71
N LYS A 174 -13.53 24.98 9.51
CA LYS A 174 -12.35 25.37 10.28
C LYS A 174 -11.21 25.85 9.36
N SER A 175 -10.88 25.11 8.30
CA SER A 175 -9.85 25.55 7.34
C SER A 175 -10.23 26.85 6.62
N LEU A 176 -11.52 27.05 6.32
CA LEU A 176 -12.00 28.25 5.64
C LEU A 176 -12.05 29.50 6.54
N SER A 177 -12.00 29.32 7.86
CA SER A 177 -11.95 30.44 8.82
C SER A 177 -10.60 31.16 8.82
N ASP A 178 -9.54 30.48 8.36
CA ASP A 178 -8.21 31.05 8.16
C ASP A 178 -8.13 31.73 6.79
N LYS A 179 -8.29 33.07 6.80
CA LYS A 179 -8.31 33.88 5.57
C LYS A 179 -6.98 33.85 4.83
N ASP A 180 -5.86 33.82 5.54
CA ASP A 180 -4.52 33.81 4.96
C ASP A 180 -4.26 32.47 4.28
N PHE A 181 -4.67 31.38 4.93
CA PHE A 181 -4.63 30.06 4.32
C PHE A 181 -5.49 30.00 3.04
N VAL A 182 -6.75 30.47 3.09
CA VAL A 182 -7.63 30.50 1.90
C VAL A 182 -7.03 31.32 0.78
N GLN A 183 -6.43 32.48 1.08
CA GLN A 183 -5.74 33.30 0.09
C GLN A 183 -4.54 32.56 -0.51
N SER A 184 -3.74 31.88 0.31
CA SER A 184 -2.60 31.09 -0.18
C SER A 184 -3.04 29.94 -1.10
N VAL A 185 -4.14 29.25 -0.78
CA VAL A 185 -4.70 28.18 -1.63
C VAL A 185 -5.04 28.72 -3.02
N LYS A 186 -5.59 29.95 -3.11
CA LYS A 186 -5.95 30.59 -4.39
C LYS A 186 -4.72 31.10 -5.15
N ALA A 187 -3.78 31.74 -4.45
CA ALA A 187 -2.65 32.40 -5.08
C ALA A 187 -1.51 31.43 -5.47
N GLU A 188 -1.27 30.42 -4.63
CA GLU A 188 -0.10 29.53 -4.73
C GLU A 188 -0.47 28.06 -4.48
N THR A 189 -1.55 27.58 -5.10
CA THR A 189 -2.17 26.26 -4.83
C THR A 189 -1.16 25.12 -4.64
N LYS A 190 -0.17 24.96 -5.52
CA LYS A 190 0.82 23.87 -5.46
C LYS A 190 1.84 24.03 -4.32
N VAL A 191 2.14 25.27 -3.93
CA VAL A 191 3.04 25.55 -2.80
C VAL A 191 2.29 25.26 -1.50
N THR A 192 1.08 25.78 -1.37
CA THR A 192 0.20 25.54 -0.22
C THR A 192 -0.12 24.07 -0.08
N GLU A 193 -0.41 23.35 -1.17
CA GLU A 193 -0.65 21.90 -1.16
C GLU A 193 0.53 21.15 -0.53
N ARG A 194 1.77 21.44 -0.96
CA ARG A 194 2.96 20.77 -0.43
C ARG A 194 3.15 21.05 1.05
N ALA A 195 2.99 22.29 1.48
CA ALA A 195 3.09 22.67 2.90
C ALA A 195 2.01 22.00 3.75
N PHE A 196 0.75 22.07 3.28
CA PHE A 196 -0.39 21.42 3.91
C PHE A 196 -0.18 19.91 4.02
N MET A 197 0.17 19.24 2.93
CA MET A 197 0.36 17.79 2.89
C MET A 197 1.50 17.37 3.82
N SER A 198 2.62 18.10 3.84
CA SER A 198 3.74 17.80 4.75
C SER A 198 3.29 17.87 6.21
N SER A 199 2.72 19.01 6.62
CA SER A 199 2.29 19.24 8.01
C SER A 199 1.20 18.26 8.44
N CYS A 200 0.19 18.06 7.58
CA CYS A 200 -0.91 17.15 7.86
C CYS A 200 -0.42 15.71 8.01
N ILE A 201 0.44 15.22 7.10
CA ILE A 201 0.96 13.85 7.15
C ILE A 201 1.77 13.64 8.42
N ASP A 202 2.68 14.56 8.75
CA ASP A 202 3.56 14.38 9.90
C ASP A 202 2.78 14.38 11.22
N ASN A 203 1.81 15.29 11.38
CA ASN A 203 0.99 15.34 12.59
C ASN A 203 0.04 14.12 12.68
N THR A 204 -0.63 13.78 11.58
CA THR A 204 -1.60 12.67 11.57
C THR A 204 -0.91 11.33 11.73
N SER A 205 0.26 11.13 11.10
CA SER A 205 0.99 9.87 11.19
C SER A 205 1.49 9.60 12.61
N LYS A 206 2.02 10.63 13.30
CA LYS A 206 2.41 10.54 14.72
C LYS A 206 1.24 10.13 15.62
N ALA A 207 0.10 10.83 15.46
CA ALA A 207 -1.11 10.52 16.20
C ALA A 207 -1.60 9.07 15.95
N LEU A 208 -1.56 8.60 14.71
CA LEU A 208 -1.97 7.23 14.35
C LEU A 208 -0.97 6.17 14.83
N SER A 209 0.33 6.49 14.85
CA SER A 209 1.35 5.56 15.32
C SER A 209 1.50 5.53 16.85
N GLY A 210 0.90 6.50 17.55
CA GLY A 210 1.09 6.67 19.00
C GLY A 210 2.49 7.18 19.36
N LEU A 211 3.09 7.99 18.47
CA LEU A 211 4.35 8.73 18.70
C LEU A 211 4.07 10.22 18.94
#